data_AF-X1TCH7-F1
#
_entry.id   AF-X1TCH7-F1
#
_cell.length_a   1.000
_cell.length_b   1.000
_cell.length_c   1.000
_cell.angle_alpha   90.00
_cell.angle_beta   90.00
_cell.angle_gamma   90.00
#
_symmetry.space_group_name_H-M   'P 1'
#
loop_
_entity.id
_entity.type
_entity.pdbx_description
1 polymer ?
#
loop_
_entity_poly.entity_id
_entity_poly.type
_entity_poly.pdbx_seq_one_letter_code
_entity_poly.pdbx_strand_id
1 'polypeptide(L)' 'MNTKDKYGRTLAYVYLEDGTFLNAEVVKQGYGLAYRYFFFKYFDEFKQYETEARE' A
#
# COMPACT_ATOMS: atom_id res chain seq x y z
N MET A 1 -18.36 4.01 -2.30
CA MET A 1 -17.11 3.25 -2.08
C MET A 1 -17.12 2.78 -0.64
N ASN A 2 -17.11 1.47 -0.39
CA ASN A 2 -17.06 0.96 0.97
C ASN A 2 -15.60 1.10 1.47
N THR A 3 -15.37 1.98 2.44
CA THR A 3 -14.06 2.21 3.06
C THR A 3 -13.82 1.28 4.24
N LYS A 4 -14.76 0.38 4.50
CA LYS A 4 -14.67 -0.64 5.53
C LYS A 4 -14.51 -2.01 4.89
N ASP A 5 -13.71 -2.86 5.51
CA ASP A 5 -13.66 -4.26 5.14
C ASP A 5 -14.76 -5.09 5.84
N LYS A 6 -14.78 -6.40 5.60
CA LYS A 6 -15.74 -7.34 6.20
C LYS A 6 -15.68 -7.43 7.73
N TYR A 7 -14.65 -6.88 8.36
CA TYR A 7 -14.47 -6.84 9.81
C TYR A 7 -14.68 -5.43 10.39
N GLY A 8 -15.12 -4.45 9.58
CA GLY A 8 -15.35 -3.06 10.02
C GLY A 8 -14.09 -2.19 10.13
N ARG A 9 -12.93 -2.68 9.67
CA ARG A 9 -11.66 -1.93 9.69
C ARG A 9 -11.65 -0.89 8.57
N THR A 10 -11.10 0.30 8.82
CA THR A 10 -10.93 1.32 7.79
C THR A 10 -9.81 0.96 6.84
N LEU A 11 -10.08 1.00 5.54
CA LEU A 11 -9.09 0.91 4.47
C LEU A 11 -8.80 2.31 3.95
N ALA A 12 -7.57 2.78 4.12
CA ALA A 12 -7.16 4.13 3.73
C ALA A 12 -5.67 4.17 3.34
N TYR A 13 -5.34 5.21 2.58
CA TYR A 13 -3.96 5.62 2.31
C TYR A 13 -3.51 6.62 3.36
N VAL A 14 -2.32 6.43 3.91
CA VAL A 14 -1.77 7.27 4.97
C VAL A 14 -0.69 8.15 4.39
N TYR A 15 -0.82 9.45 4.63
CA TYR A 15 0.19 10.46 4.30
C TYR A 15 0.68 11.08 5.60
N LEU A 16 1.99 11.24 5.73
CA LEU A 16 2.58 11.98 6.84
C LEU A 16 2.38 13.49 6.63
N GLU A 17 2.63 14.29 7.66
CA GLU A 17 2.43 15.75 7.62
C GLU A 17 3.30 16.43 6.55
N ASP A 18 4.44 15.85 6.20
CA ASP A 18 5.33 16.31 5.13
C ASP A 18 4.89 15.89 3.71
N GLY A 19 3.76 15.16 3.60
CA GLY A 19 3.23 14.65 2.35
C GLY A 19 3.78 13.27 1.93
N THR A 20 4.66 12.66 2.73
CA THR A 20 5.19 11.33 2.45
C THR A 20 4.08 10.28 2.42
N PHE A 21 4.00 9.53 1.32
CA PHE A 21 3.04 8.43 1.18
C PHE A 21 3.54 7.18 1.92
N LEU A 22 3.16 7.03 3.18
CA LEU A 22 3.68 6.00 4.08
C LEU A 22 3.48 4.58 3.55
N ASN A 23 2.32 4.27 2.95
CA ASN A 23 2.06 2.92 2.43
C ASN A 23 3.09 2.51 1.35
N ALA A 24 3.53 3.45 0.51
CA ALA A 24 4.54 3.18 -0.51
C ALA A 24 5.92 2.96 0.13
N GLU A 25 6.30 3.78 1.11
CA GLU A 25 7.60 3.66 1.80
C GLU A 25 7.75 2.32 2.51
N VAL A 26 6.68 1.83 3.14
CA VAL A 26 6.68 0.50 3.77
C VAL A 26 7.00 -0.60 2.75
N VAL A 27 6.47 -0.51 1.52
CA VAL A 27 6.73 -1.52 0.47
C VAL A 27 8.14 -1.36 -0.10
N LYS A 28 8.57 -0.14 -0.42
CA LYS A 28 9.91 0.15 -0.96
C LYS A 28 11.04 -0.29 -0.04
N GLN A 29 10.84 -0.20 1.28
CA GLN A 29 11.82 -0.61 2.27
C GLN A 29 11.74 -2.12 2.59
N GLY A 30 10.87 -2.88 1.92
CA GLY A 30 10.71 -4.32 2.13
C GLY A 30 9.97 -4.71 3.41
N TYR A 31 9.37 -3.75 4.13
CA TYR A 31 8.60 -4.00 5.36
C TYR A 31 7.17 -4.47 5.10
N GLY A 32 6.68 -4.38 3.87
CA GLY A 32 5.34 -4.83 3.48
C GLY A 32 5.27 -5.33 2.05
N LEU A 33 4.19 -6.08 1.76
CA LEU A 33 3.92 -6.66 0.44
C LEU A 33 2.64 -6.08 -0.15
N ALA A 34 2.58 -5.98 -1.47
CA ALA A 34 1.37 -5.61 -2.16
C ALA A 34 0.29 -6.69 -1.96
N TYR A 35 -0.88 -6.33 -1.46
CA TYR A 35 -1.96 -7.30 -1.26
C TYR A 35 -2.67 -7.60 -2.60
N ARG A 36 -2.14 -8.58 -3.33
CA ARG A 36 -2.54 -8.88 -4.72
C ARG A 36 -3.91 -9.53 -4.92
N TYR A 37 -4.67 -9.76 -3.84
CA TYR A 37 -5.99 -10.40 -3.92
C TYR A 37 -7.08 -9.45 -4.47
N PHE A 38 -6.87 -8.14 -4.38
CA PHE A 38 -7.81 -7.13 -4.87
C PHE A 38 -7.08 -6.12 -5.76
N PHE A 39 -7.76 -5.62 -6.79
CA PHE A 39 -7.28 -4.47 -7.56
C PHE A 39 -7.58 -3.18 -6.79
N PHE A 40 -6.58 -2.31 -6.67
CA PHE A 40 -6.66 -1.01 -6.01
C PHE A 40 -5.84 0.02 -6.78
N LYS A 41 -6.00 1.30 -6.41
CA LYS A 41 -5.49 2.46 -7.16
C LYS A 41 -3.98 2.39 -7.50
N TYR A 42 -3.16 1.82 -6.62
CA TYR A 42 -1.69 1.80 -6.74
C TYR A 42 -1.13 0.38 -6.89
N PHE A 43 -1.92 -0.54 -7.46
CA PHE A 43 -1.59 -1.96 -7.51
C PHE A 43 -0.28 -2.22 -8.27
N ASP A 44 -0.13 -1.63 -9.45
CA ASP A 44 1.02 -1.85 -10.31
C ASP A 44 2.28 -1.20 -9.72
N GLU A 45 2.16 0.00 -9.17
CA GLU A 45 3.27 0.70 -8.50
C GLU A 45 3.76 -0.09 -7.27
N PHE A 46 2.83 -0.63 -6.46
CA PHE A 46 3.23 -1.39 -5.28
C PHE A 46 3.88 -2.72 -5.65
N LYS A 47 3.47 -3.35 -6.75
CA LYS A 47 4.14 -4.53 -7.28
C LYS A 47 5.56 -4.21 -7.77
N GLN A 48 5.75 -3.05 -8.39
CA GLN A 48 7.06 -2.58 -8.81
C GLN A 48 7.96 -2.31 -7.58
N TYR A 49 7.48 -1.58 -6.58
CA TYR A 49 8.24 -1.32 -5.35
C TYR A 49 8.64 -2.60 -4.61
N GLU A 50 7.76 -3.61 -4.56
CA GLU A 50 8.09 -4.92 -3.96
C GLU A 50 9.20 -5.66 -4.74
N THR A 51 9.30 -5.42 -6.05
CA THR A 51 10.37 -6.00 -6.88
C THR A 51 11.68 -5.27 -6.62
N GLU A 52 11.66 -3.94 -6.66
CA GLU A 52 12.83 -3.09 -6.39
C GLU A 52 13.39 -3.31 -4.97
N ALA A 53 12.54 -3.56 -3.97
CA ALA A 53 12.97 -3.82 -2.59
C ALA A 53 13.71 -5.16 -2.40
N ARG A 54 13.69 -6.06 -3.39
CA ARG A 54 14.32 -7.39 -3.34
C ARG A 54 15.65 -7.45 -4.09
N GLU A 55 15.95 -6.44 -4.90
CA GLU A 55 17.21 -6.30 -5.64
C GLU A 55 18.26 -5.57 -4.79
#